data_AF-A0A1E1VXW8-F1
#
_entry.id   AF-A0A1E1VXW8-F1
#
_cell.length_a   1.000
_cell.length_b   1.000
_cell.length_c   1.000
_cell.angle_alpha   90.00
_cell.angle_beta   90.00
_cell.angle_gamma   90.00
#
_symmetry.space_group_name_H-M   'P 1'
#
loop_
_entity.id
_entity.type
_entity.pdbx_description
1 polymer ?
#
loop_
_entity_poly.entity_id
_entity_poly.type
_entity_poly.pdbx_seq_one_letter_code
_entity_poly.pdbx_strand_id
1 'polypeptide(L)'
;GRGRGRGRGAAPPPAYSPPPVLLPGDDENSLYNILRFNKTAINQVVDMWIEQYKTNREGALVQLMQFFINSSGCRGKVTPDMAQMDHTLIIKKMTQEFDEESGEYPLIMTGQTWKKFRSNFCEFIQTLVKMCQYSIIYDQYLMDNIISLLTGLSDSQVRAFRHTATLAVMKLMTALVDVALLTSVNCDNCLRQYEAERLKARDKRASDRLEVLVAKRQELEENMEEIKNMLSYMFKSVFVHRYRDTLPDIRAITMAEIGIWMEKFPAHFLDDLYLKYIGWTLHDKVGEVRLRCL
;
A
#
# COMPACT_ATOMS: atom_id res chain seq x y z
N GLY A 1 -8.66 57.76 33.55
CA GLY A 1 -8.88 56.33 33.86
C GLY A 1 -8.12 55.47 32.87
N ARG A 2 -7.24 54.58 33.34
CA ARG A 2 -6.51 53.62 32.50
C ARG A 2 -7.31 52.32 32.38
N GLY A 3 -7.71 51.96 31.16
CA GLY A 3 -8.41 50.71 30.86
C GLY A 3 -7.47 49.50 30.95
N ARG A 4 -7.85 48.50 31.76
CA ARG A 4 -7.13 47.23 31.94
C ARG A 4 -7.37 46.32 30.74
N GLY A 5 -6.29 45.84 30.12
CA GLY A 5 -6.33 44.78 29.12
C GLY A 5 -6.75 43.44 29.72
N ARG A 6 -7.73 42.78 29.08
CA ARG A 6 -8.13 41.40 29.40
C ARG A 6 -7.03 40.44 28.93
N GLY A 7 -6.45 39.70 29.86
CA GLY A 7 -5.52 38.60 29.57
C GLY A 7 -6.21 37.52 28.74
N ARG A 8 -5.56 37.09 27.66
CA ARG A 8 -5.94 35.89 26.90
C ARG A 8 -5.76 34.68 27.81
N GLY A 9 -6.85 33.99 28.12
CA GLY A 9 -6.81 32.71 28.83
C GLY A 9 -5.99 31.68 28.06
N ALA A 10 -5.16 30.92 28.78
CA ALA A 10 -4.38 29.84 28.22
C ALA A 10 -5.30 28.79 27.56
N ALA A 11 -4.85 28.21 26.45
CA ALA A 11 -5.54 27.10 25.80
C ALA A 11 -5.68 25.92 26.79
N PRO A 12 -6.80 25.17 26.74
CA PRO A 12 -6.96 23.99 27.58
C PRO A 12 -5.85 22.98 27.25
N PRO A 13 -5.36 22.22 28.25
CA PRO A 13 -4.40 21.14 28.00
C PRO A 13 -5.04 20.13 27.02
N PRO A 14 -4.23 19.50 26.15
CA PRO A 14 -4.73 18.47 25.25
C PRO A 14 -5.39 17.36 26.07
N ALA A 15 -6.61 16.98 25.67
CA ALA A 15 -7.33 15.87 26.29
C ALA A 15 -6.43 14.63 26.30
N TYR A 16 -6.13 14.14 27.51
CA TYR A 16 -5.34 12.93 27.71
C TYR A 16 -6.11 11.77 27.09
N SER A 17 -5.72 11.38 25.88
CA SER A 17 -6.25 10.17 25.26
C SER A 17 -5.70 9.01 26.08
N PRO A 18 -6.53 8.16 26.69
CA PRO A 18 -6.02 7.01 27.43
C PRO A 18 -5.12 6.19 26.50
N PRO A 19 -4.05 5.56 27.03
CA PRO A 19 -3.21 4.70 26.23
C PRO A 19 -4.09 3.62 25.59
N PRO A 20 -3.85 3.27 24.32
CA PRO A 20 -4.60 2.23 23.67
C PRO A 20 -4.60 0.96 24.55
N VAL A 21 -5.78 0.40 24.80
CA VAL A 21 -5.94 -0.80 25.61
C VAL A 21 -6.06 -1.98 24.66
N LEU A 22 -5.27 -3.02 24.89
CA LEU A 22 -5.43 -4.33 24.27
C LEU A 22 -6.70 -4.96 24.84
N LEU A 23 -7.60 -5.43 23.97
CA LEU A 23 -8.80 -6.09 24.46
C LEU A 23 -8.47 -7.54 24.84
N PRO A 24 -9.22 -8.14 25.79
CA PRO A 24 -9.03 -9.54 26.14
C PRO A 24 -9.16 -10.44 24.90
N GLY A 25 -8.11 -11.20 24.58
CA GLY A 25 -8.06 -12.09 23.41
C GLY A 25 -7.35 -11.53 22.17
N ASP A 26 -6.90 -10.28 22.20
CA ASP A 26 -6.04 -9.69 21.16
C ASP A 26 -4.63 -10.30 21.22
N ASP A 27 -4.11 -10.73 20.08
CA ASP A 27 -2.72 -11.17 19.97
C ASP A 27 -1.80 -9.94 19.94
N GLU A 28 -1.04 -9.72 21.02
CA GLU A 28 -0.08 -8.63 21.13
C GLU A 28 1.02 -8.67 20.05
N ASN A 29 1.31 -9.86 19.53
CA ASN A 29 2.34 -10.09 18.53
C ASN A 29 1.81 -10.04 17.09
N SER A 30 0.51 -9.79 16.91
CA SER A 30 -0.05 -9.56 15.57
C SER A 30 0.55 -8.31 14.93
N LEU A 31 0.74 -8.34 13.60
CA LEU A 31 1.21 -7.19 12.82
C LEU A 31 0.39 -5.92 13.12
N TYR A 32 -0.93 -6.06 13.26
CA TYR A 32 -1.83 -4.95 13.57
C TYR A 32 -1.48 -4.28 14.90
N ASN A 33 -1.32 -5.07 15.98
CA ASN A 33 -1.00 -4.53 17.29
C ASN A 33 0.43 -3.99 17.35
N ILE A 34 1.42 -4.69 16.77
CA ILE A 34 2.80 -4.19 16.72
C ILE A 34 2.85 -2.79 16.08
N LEU A 35 2.15 -2.59 14.95
CA LEU A 35 2.11 -1.32 14.23
C LEU A 35 1.24 -0.26 14.93
N ARG A 36 0.15 -0.66 15.59
CA ARG A 36 -0.74 0.23 16.35
C ARG A 36 -0.07 0.80 17.59
N PHE A 37 0.65 -0.04 18.33
CA PHE A 37 1.34 0.34 19.56
C PHE A 37 2.75 0.89 19.31
N ASN A 38 3.24 0.81 18.06
CA ASN A 38 4.56 1.32 17.67
C ASN A 38 5.68 0.73 18.55
N LYS A 39 5.58 -0.57 18.87
CA LYS A 39 6.52 -1.27 19.76
C LYS A 39 7.87 -1.54 19.08
N THR A 40 7.86 -1.72 17.76
CA THR A 40 9.02 -2.16 16.97
C THR A 40 9.16 -1.29 15.72
N ALA A 41 10.40 -1.05 15.26
CA ALA A 41 10.66 -0.29 14.04
C ALA A 41 10.11 -1.04 12.81
N ILE A 42 9.50 -0.32 11.86
CA ILE A 42 8.78 -0.92 10.73
C ILE A 42 9.68 -1.82 9.87
N ASN A 43 10.92 -1.41 9.60
CA ASN A 43 11.89 -2.25 8.89
C ASN A 43 12.11 -3.60 9.60
N GLN A 44 12.22 -3.60 10.94
CA GLN A 44 12.40 -4.83 11.71
C GLN A 44 11.15 -5.72 11.66
N VAL A 45 9.95 -5.11 11.71
CA VAL A 45 8.68 -5.86 11.57
C VAL A 45 8.60 -6.53 10.20
N VAL A 46 8.97 -5.81 9.14
CA VAL A 46 9.00 -6.33 7.78
C VAL A 46 10.06 -7.42 7.63
N ASP A 47 11.28 -7.22 8.14
CA ASP A 47 12.33 -8.24 8.16
C ASP A 47 11.87 -9.53 8.83
N MET A 48 11.28 -9.43 10.03
CA MET A 48 10.76 -10.58 10.76
C MET A 48 9.67 -11.31 9.96
N TRP A 49 8.77 -10.57 9.32
CA TRP A 49 7.72 -11.15 8.49
C TRP A 49 8.31 -11.84 7.23
N ILE A 50 9.32 -11.24 6.59
CA ILE A 50 10.02 -11.82 5.43
C ILE A 50 10.71 -13.13 5.80
N GLU A 51 11.39 -13.20 6.94
CA GLU A 51 12.02 -14.44 7.41
C GLU A 51 10.99 -15.55 7.69
N GLN A 52 9.84 -15.19 8.25
CA GLN A 52 8.73 -16.12 8.39
C GLN A 52 8.18 -16.56 7.03
N TYR A 53 8.04 -15.65 6.07
CA TYR A 53 7.57 -15.96 4.72
C TYR A 53 8.50 -16.95 4.02
N LYS A 54 9.82 -16.79 4.15
CA LYS A 54 10.81 -17.73 3.59
C LYS A 54 10.71 -19.14 4.17
N THR A 55 10.29 -19.26 5.43
CA THR A 55 10.19 -20.56 6.13
C THR A 55 8.80 -21.20 5.99
N ASN A 56 7.73 -20.39 6.04
CA ASN A 56 6.34 -20.81 5.94
C ASN A 56 5.50 -19.72 5.25
N ARG A 57 5.44 -19.79 3.91
CA ARG A 57 4.73 -18.82 3.06
C ARG A 57 3.24 -18.71 3.40
N GLU A 58 2.57 -19.83 3.66
CA GLU A 58 1.13 -19.87 3.98
C GLU A 58 0.84 -19.19 5.32
N GLY A 59 1.61 -19.52 6.36
CA GLY A 59 1.44 -18.91 7.68
C GLY A 59 1.74 -17.41 7.68
N ALA A 60 2.76 -16.97 6.95
CA ALA A 60 3.07 -15.54 6.80
C ALA A 60 1.98 -14.80 5.99
N LEU A 61 1.43 -15.42 4.95
CA LEU A 61 0.32 -14.86 4.18
C LEU A 61 -0.93 -14.67 5.06
N VAL A 62 -1.30 -15.67 5.87
CA VAL A 62 -2.43 -15.57 6.82
C VAL A 62 -2.26 -14.37 7.75
N GLN A 63 -1.06 -14.16 8.29
CA GLN A 63 -0.79 -13.00 9.15
C GLN A 63 -0.98 -11.67 8.42
N LEU A 64 -0.57 -11.60 7.15
CA LEU A 64 -0.72 -10.39 6.35
C LEU A 64 -2.18 -10.15 5.94
N MET A 65 -2.94 -11.20 5.63
CA MET A 65 -4.39 -11.10 5.41
C MET A 65 -5.10 -10.62 6.68
N GLN A 66 -4.80 -11.24 7.82
CA GLN A 66 -5.34 -10.87 9.13
C GLN A 66 -5.03 -9.42 9.49
N PHE A 67 -3.83 -8.93 9.15
CA PHE A 67 -3.46 -7.53 9.33
C PHE A 67 -4.41 -6.57 8.61
N PHE A 68 -4.75 -6.82 7.34
CA PHE A 68 -5.69 -5.97 6.60
C PHE A 68 -7.12 -6.04 7.16
N ILE A 69 -7.56 -7.22 7.59
CA ILE A 69 -8.86 -7.42 8.24
C ILE A 69 -8.94 -6.63 9.56
N ASN A 70 -7.95 -6.76 10.45
CA ASN A 70 -7.93 -6.02 11.72
C ASN A 70 -7.75 -4.51 11.52
N SER A 71 -6.98 -4.09 10.52
CA SER A 71 -6.84 -2.68 10.15
C SER A 71 -8.15 -2.04 9.70
N SER A 72 -9.12 -2.86 9.29
CA SER A 72 -10.49 -2.45 8.96
C SER A 72 -11.42 -2.45 10.17
N GLY A 73 -10.94 -2.79 11.37
CA GLY A 73 -11.74 -2.88 12.59
C GLY A 73 -12.48 -4.22 12.75
N CYS A 74 -12.34 -5.14 11.79
CA CYS A 74 -12.94 -6.46 11.88
C CYS A 74 -12.18 -7.31 12.91
N ARG A 75 -12.92 -7.98 13.81
CA ARG A 75 -12.37 -8.89 14.82
C ARG A 75 -12.36 -10.35 14.37
N GLY A 76 -12.90 -10.62 13.19
CA GLY A 76 -12.89 -11.95 12.61
C GLY A 76 -11.48 -12.49 12.41
N LYS A 77 -11.36 -13.81 12.48
CA LYS A 77 -10.07 -14.51 12.35
C LYS A 77 -9.98 -15.26 11.03
N VAL A 78 -8.94 -14.94 10.26
CA VAL A 78 -8.52 -15.69 9.08
C VAL A 78 -7.71 -16.89 9.56
N THR A 79 -8.23 -18.10 9.37
CA THR A 79 -7.52 -19.34 9.73
C THR A 79 -6.61 -19.80 8.58
N PRO A 80 -5.60 -20.65 8.84
CA PRO A 80 -4.78 -21.25 7.79
C PRO A 80 -5.60 -21.96 6.70
N ASP A 81 -6.64 -22.69 7.10
CA ASP A 81 -7.54 -23.36 6.14
C ASP A 81 -8.26 -22.37 5.23
N MET A 82 -8.56 -21.17 5.74
CA MET A 82 -9.22 -20.13 4.95
C MET A 82 -8.29 -19.51 3.91
N ALA A 83 -6.98 -19.48 4.13
CA ALA A 83 -6.03 -18.93 3.15
C ALA A 83 -5.94 -19.75 1.86
N GLN A 84 -6.44 -21.00 1.88
CA GLN A 84 -6.56 -21.85 0.70
C GLN A 84 -7.93 -21.71 0.00
N MET A 85 -8.86 -20.94 0.57
CA MET A 85 -10.18 -20.69 0.01
C MET A 85 -10.16 -19.50 -0.94
N ASP A 86 -11.19 -19.40 -1.78
CA ASP A 86 -11.45 -18.19 -2.57
C ASP A 86 -11.60 -16.96 -1.66
N HIS A 87 -10.88 -15.88 -1.94
CA HIS A 87 -10.93 -14.66 -1.14
C HIS A 87 -12.34 -14.09 -0.99
N THR A 88 -13.22 -14.31 -1.96
CA THR A 88 -14.65 -13.93 -1.88
C THR A 88 -15.34 -14.58 -0.68
N LEU A 89 -15.03 -15.85 -0.40
CA LEU A 89 -15.58 -16.57 0.75
C LEU A 89 -15.01 -16.05 2.06
N ILE A 90 -13.70 -15.75 2.10
CA ILE A 90 -13.06 -15.13 3.26
C ILE A 90 -13.75 -13.80 3.58
N ILE A 91 -13.90 -12.93 2.58
CA ILE A 91 -14.50 -11.60 2.74
C ILE A 91 -15.96 -11.73 3.19
N LYS A 92 -16.72 -12.67 2.63
CA LYS A 92 -18.11 -12.92 3.06
C LYS A 92 -18.17 -13.31 4.53
N LYS A 93 -17.29 -14.21 4.99
CA LYS A 93 -17.23 -14.61 6.40
C LYS A 93 -16.80 -13.44 7.30
N MET A 94 -15.77 -12.69 6.91
CA MET A 94 -15.32 -11.51 7.67
C MET A 94 -16.36 -10.39 7.71
N THR A 95 -17.23 -10.30 6.70
CA THR A 95 -18.37 -9.38 6.69
C THR A 95 -19.46 -9.81 7.68
N GLN A 96 -19.72 -11.12 7.80
CA GLN A 96 -20.67 -11.66 8.79
C GLN A 96 -20.16 -11.51 10.23
N GLU A 97 -18.85 -11.56 10.44
CA GLU A 97 -18.20 -11.35 11.73
C GLU A 97 -17.92 -9.85 12.02
N PHE A 98 -18.33 -8.94 11.12
CA PHE A 98 -18.13 -7.51 11.30
C PHE A 98 -19.20 -6.94 12.24
N ASP A 99 -18.76 -6.27 13.30
CA ASP A 99 -19.64 -5.55 14.20
C ASP A 99 -19.98 -4.17 13.63
N GLU A 100 -21.12 -4.07 12.94
CA GLU A 100 -21.58 -2.83 12.31
C GLU A 100 -22.04 -1.76 13.31
N GLU A 101 -22.31 -2.10 14.59
CA GLU A 101 -22.95 -1.19 15.54
C GLU A 101 -22.07 0.00 15.94
N SER A 102 -20.75 -0.17 15.95
CA SER A 102 -19.84 0.91 16.36
C SER A 102 -19.70 2.02 15.32
N GLY A 103 -19.79 1.69 14.03
CA GLY A 103 -19.48 2.60 12.92
C GLY A 103 -18.04 3.14 12.87
N GLU A 104 -17.22 2.87 13.89
CA GLU A 104 -15.83 3.31 14.04
C GLU A 104 -14.85 2.22 13.61
N TYR A 105 -13.78 2.63 12.92
CA TYR A 105 -12.71 1.73 12.52
C TYR A 105 -11.36 2.46 12.50
N PRO A 106 -10.23 1.76 12.62
CA PRO A 106 -8.92 2.34 12.94
C PRO A 106 -8.51 3.57 12.11
N LEU A 107 -8.88 3.63 10.83
CA LEU A 107 -8.49 4.73 9.93
C LEU A 107 -9.28 6.03 10.10
N ILE A 108 -10.45 5.99 10.76
CA ILE A 108 -11.26 7.19 11.02
C ILE A 108 -11.26 7.59 12.50
N MET A 109 -10.70 6.74 13.37
CA MET A 109 -10.59 7.06 14.79
C MET A 109 -9.68 8.27 15.03
N THR A 110 -10.07 9.10 15.99
CA THR A 110 -9.33 10.30 16.36
C THR A 110 -8.36 10.01 17.51
N GLY A 111 -7.30 10.82 17.62
CA GLY A 111 -6.28 10.67 18.65
C GLY A 111 -4.90 10.33 18.10
N GLN A 112 -3.86 10.57 18.90
CA GLN A 112 -2.47 10.48 18.46
C GLN A 112 -2.09 9.05 18.05
N THR A 113 -2.59 8.05 18.78
CA THR A 113 -2.37 6.63 18.48
C THR A 113 -2.88 6.27 17.08
N TRP A 114 -4.12 6.64 16.75
CA TRP A 114 -4.74 6.25 15.47
C TRP A 114 -4.13 7.01 14.28
N LYS A 115 -3.75 8.28 14.47
CA LYS A 115 -2.95 9.02 13.49
C LYS A 115 -1.60 8.33 13.21
N LYS A 116 -0.92 7.89 14.28
CA LYS A 116 0.35 7.15 14.15
C LYS A 116 0.13 5.80 13.48
N PHE A 117 -0.89 5.04 13.88
CA PHE A 117 -1.24 3.78 13.24
C PHE A 117 -1.49 3.95 11.74
N ARG A 118 -2.25 4.96 11.32
CA ARG A 118 -2.48 5.24 9.88
C ARG A 118 -1.16 5.50 9.13
N SER A 119 -0.23 6.23 9.74
CA SER A 119 1.12 6.43 9.17
C SER A 119 1.88 5.11 9.06
N ASN A 120 1.93 4.35 10.16
CA ASN A 120 2.63 3.08 10.24
C ASN A 120 2.05 2.03 9.28
N PHE A 121 0.72 2.03 9.07
CA PHE A 121 0.03 1.18 8.10
C PHE A 121 0.52 1.46 6.68
N CYS A 122 0.58 2.74 6.29
CA CYS A 122 1.06 3.13 4.96
C CYS A 122 2.55 2.78 4.78
N GLU A 123 3.38 3.12 5.77
CA GLU A 123 4.83 2.89 5.73
C GLU A 123 5.18 1.40 5.76
N PHE A 124 4.41 0.57 6.48
CA PHE A 124 4.59 -0.88 6.48
C PHE A 124 4.39 -1.48 5.08
N ILE A 125 3.31 -1.12 4.39
CA ILE A 125 3.03 -1.62 3.03
C ILE A 125 4.14 -1.23 2.06
N GLN A 126 4.57 0.04 2.10
CA GLN A 126 5.62 0.53 1.22
C GLN A 126 6.98 -0.11 1.54
N THR A 127 7.30 -0.27 2.81
CA THR A 127 8.54 -0.92 3.27
C THR A 127 8.54 -2.40 2.89
N LEU A 128 7.42 -3.11 3.04
CA LEU A 128 7.28 -4.51 2.65
C LEU A 128 7.64 -4.71 1.17
N VAL A 129 7.00 -3.94 0.28
CA VAL A 129 7.28 -4.02 -1.17
C VAL A 129 8.75 -3.68 -1.46
N LYS A 130 9.27 -2.61 -0.84
CA LYS A 130 10.67 -2.20 -1.02
C LYS A 130 11.67 -3.27 -0.60
N MET A 131 11.42 -3.99 0.48
CA MET A 131 12.34 -5.03 0.96
C MET A 131 12.20 -6.33 0.16
N CYS A 132 11.04 -6.57 -0.46
CA CYS A 132 10.78 -7.71 -1.33
C CYS A 132 11.12 -7.47 -2.82
N GLN A 133 11.52 -6.25 -3.21
CA GLN A 133 11.52 -5.78 -4.61
C GLN A 133 12.44 -6.51 -5.59
N TYR A 134 13.37 -7.34 -5.10
CA TYR A 134 14.35 -8.07 -5.92
C TYR A 134 14.07 -9.57 -6.03
N SER A 135 13.05 -10.09 -5.34
CA SER A 135 12.73 -11.52 -5.40
C SER A 135 11.27 -11.83 -5.08
N ILE A 136 10.85 -11.60 -3.84
CA ILE A 136 9.55 -12.07 -3.32
C ILE A 136 8.36 -11.47 -4.08
N ILE A 137 8.45 -10.24 -4.59
CA ILE A 137 7.33 -9.65 -5.35
C ILE A 137 7.04 -10.35 -6.69
N TYR A 138 7.98 -11.15 -7.21
CA TYR A 138 7.88 -11.87 -8.50
C TYR A 138 7.63 -13.37 -8.31
N ASP A 139 7.32 -13.83 -7.09
CA ASP A 139 7.19 -15.26 -6.79
C ASP A 139 5.85 -15.90 -7.18
N GLN A 140 4.98 -15.13 -7.85
CA GLN A 140 3.64 -15.53 -8.30
C GLN A 140 2.75 -16.06 -7.16
N TYR A 141 3.00 -15.62 -5.92
CA TYR A 141 2.22 -16.06 -4.77
C TYR A 141 1.84 -14.89 -3.87
N LEU A 142 2.82 -14.12 -3.36
CA LEU A 142 2.52 -13.07 -2.38
C LEU A 142 1.61 -11.99 -2.97
N MET A 143 2.04 -11.40 -4.08
CA MET A 143 1.35 -10.25 -4.67
C MET A 143 -0.02 -10.62 -5.20
N ASP A 144 -0.17 -11.79 -5.85
CA ASP A 144 -1.44 -12.28 -6.36
C ASP A 144 -2.47 -12.43 -5.25
N ASN A 145 -2.07 -13.02 -4.12
CA ASN A 145 -2.97 -13.21 -2.99
C ASN A 145 -3.37 -11.88 -2.34
N ILE A 146 -2.41 -10.98 -2.10
CA ILE A 146 -2.69 -9.69 -1.47
C ILE A 146 -3.51 -8.77 -2.38
N ILE A 147 -3.18 -8.70 -3.66
CA ILE A 147 -3.93 -7.91 -4.65
C ILE A 147 -5.36 -8.44 -4.76
N SER A 148 -5.54 -9.76 -4.84
CA SER A 148 -6.87 -10.38 -4.96
C SER A 148 -7.74 -10.12 -3.72
N LEU A 149 -7.20 -10.32 -2.51
CA LEU A 149 -7.91 -10.03 -1.26
C LEU A 149 -8.29 -8.54 -1.17
N LEU A 150 -7.33 -7.63 -1.41
CA LEU A 150 -7.58 -6.20 -1.30
C LEU A 150 -8.57 -5.70 -2.37
N THR A 151 -8.54 -6.27 -3.57
CA THR A 151 -9.52 -5.97 -4.63
C THR A 151 -10.92 -6.33 -4.15
N GLY A 152 -11.11 -7.53 -3.61
CA GLY A 152 -12.41 -7.95 -3.08
C GLY A 152 -12.88 -7.11 -1.88
N LEU A 153 -11.98 -6.76 -0.95
CA LEU A 153 -12.31 -5.88 0.18
C LEU A 153 -12.71 -4.47 -0.29
N SER A 154 -12.08 -3.97 -1.36
CA SER A 154 -12.39 -2.66 -1.94
C SER A 154 -13.78 -2.58 -2.58
N ASP A 155 -14.37 -3.72 -2.93
CA ASP A 155 -15.71 -3.81 -3.51
C ASP A 155 -16.81 -4.15 -2.49
N SER A 156 -16.44 -4.41 -1.23
CA SER A 156 -17.38 -4.75 -0.15
C SER A 156 -18.41 -3.63 0.10
N GLN A 157 -19.61 -3.97 0.58
CA GLN A 157 -20.58 -2.96 1.06
C GLN A 157 -20.23 -2.39 2.44
N VAL A 158 -19.32 -3.04 3.18
CA VAL A 158 -18.81 -2.53 4.46
C VAL A 158 -17.84 -1.38 4.20
N ARG A 159 -18.21 -0.17 4.67
CA ARG A 159 -17.39 1.04 4.54
C ARG A 159 -15.96 0.85 5.03
N ALA A 160 -15.78 0.18 6.16
CA ALA A 160 -14.48 0.00 6.79
C ALA A 160 -13.53 -0.82 5.91
N PHE A 161 -14.01 -1.93 5.33
CA PHE A 161 -13.23 -2.71 4.36
C PHE A 161 -12.88 -1.90 3.12
N ARG A 162 -13.86 -1.20 2.51
CA ARG A 162 -13.58 -0.39 1.31
C ARG A 162 -12.52 0.66 1.57
N HIS A 163 -12.65 1.42 2.66
CA HIS A 163 -11.73 2.51 2.97
C HIS A 163 -10.31 1.99 3.22
N THR A 164 -10.18 0.95 4.07
CA THR A 164 -8.88 0.38 4.40
C THR A 164 -8.21 -0.29 3.21
N ALA A 165 -8.95 -1.09 2.45
CA ALA A 165 -8.40 -1.76 1.28
C ALA A 165 -8.01 -0.77 0.19
N THR A 166 -8.81 0.28 -0.06
CA THR A 166 -8.43 1.31 -1.03
C THR A 166 -7.14 1.99 -0.61
N LEU A 167 -6.99 2.40 0.65
CA LEU A 167 -5.74 2.99 1.14
C LEU A 167 -4.56 2.03 0.95
N ALA A 168 -4.75 0.75 1.28
CA ALA A 168 -3.71 -0.26 1.12
C ALA A 168 -3.26 -0.41 -0.34
N VAL A 169 -4.22 -0.54 -1.26
CA VAL A 169 -3.95 -0.69 -2.70
C VAL A 169 -3.25 0.54 -3.24
N MET A 170 -3.68 1.75 -2.87
CA MET A 170 -3.00 2.95 -3.37
C MET A 170 -1.55 3.01 -2.89
N LYS A 171 -1.27 2.67 -1.62
CA LYS A 171 0.10 2.62 -1.09
C LYS A 171 0.94 1.50 -1.70
N LEU A 172 0.32 0.35 -1.98
CA LEU A 172 0.92 -0.77 -2.70
C LEU A 172 1.32 -0.35 -4.11
N MET A 173 0.42 0.31 -4.84
CA MET A 173 0.69 0.87 -6.16
C MET A 173 1.83 1.89 -6.09
N THR A 174 1.81 2.85 -5.16
CA THR A 174 2.90 3.82 -4.99
C THR A 174 4.26 3.15 -4.79
N ALA A 175 4.32 2.10 -3.98
CA ALA A 175 5.55 1.35 -3.78
C ALA A 175 6.01 0.61 -5.06
N LEU A 176 5.08 0.01 -5.80
CA LEU A 176 5.39 -0.63 -7.09
C LEU A 176 5.81 0.38 -8.17
N VAL A 177 5.30 1.62 -8.14
CA VAL A 177 5.79 2.70 -9.01
C VAL A 177 7.26 3.03 -8.71
N ASP A 178 7.65 3.06 -7.43
CA ASP A 178 9.05 3.24 -7.04
C ASP A 178 9.93 2.08 -7.53
N VAL A 179 9.45 0.82 -7.43
CA VAL A 179 10.16 -0.34 -7.99
C VAL A 179 10.25 -0.26 -9.51
N ALA A 180 9.16 0.10 -10.21
CA ALA A 180 9.16 0.26 -11.66
C ALA A 180 10.18 1.32 -12.11
N LEU A 181 10.21 2.48 -11.43
CA LEU A 181 11.18 3.53 -11.72
C LEU A 181 12.62 3.02 -11.53
N LEU A 182 12.90 2.32 -10.42
CA LEU A 182 14.22 1.74 -10.17
C LEU A 182 14.62 0.72 -11.24
N THR A 183 13.70 -0.18 -11.61
CA THR A 183 13.90 -1.16 -12.67
C THR A 183 14.17 -0.48 -14.01
N SER A 184 13.45 0.61 -14.33
CA SER A 184 13.68 1.41 -15.55
C SER A 184 15.10 1.97 -15.58
N VAL A 185 15.54 2.59 -14.48
CA VAL A 185 16.91 3.13 -14.36
C VAL A 185 17.95 2.02 -14.50
N ASN A 186 17.67 0.83 -13.95
CA ASN A 186 18.55 -0.32 -14.07
C ASN A 186 18.62 -0.87 -15.51
N CYS A 187 17.51 -0.85 -16.25
CA CYS A 187 17.50 -1.17 -17.69
C CYS A 187 18.40 -0.22 -18.47
N ASP A 188 18.25 1.10 -18.27
CA ASP A 188 19.06 2.12 -18.95
C ASP A 188 20.55 1.98 -18.62
N ASN A 189 20.88 1.68 -17.36
CA ASN A 189 22.24 1.39 -16.92
C ASN A 189 22.80 0.14 -17.61
N CYS A 190 22.00 -0.92 -17.70
CA CYS A 190 22.39 -2.17 -18.33
C CYS A 190 22.63 -1.98 -19.83
N LEU A 191 21.75 -1.23 -20.52
CA LEU A 191 21.89 -0.89 -21.94
C LEU A 191 23.18 -0.11 -22.21
N ARG A 192 23.47 0.93 -21.41
CA ARG A 192 24.70 1.71 -21.55
C ARG A 192 25.96 0.85 -21.33
N GLN A 193 25.93 -0.06 -20.35
CA GLN A 193 27.04 -1.00 -20.12
C GLN A 193 27.22 -1.97 -21.29
N TYR A 194 26.12 -2.48 -21.85
CA TYR A 194 26.14 -3.35 -23.02
C TYR A 194 26.75 -2.64 -24.24
N GLU A 195 26.29 -1.43 -24.55
CA GLU A 195 26.81 -0.65 -25.69
C GLU A 195 28.29 -0.32 -25.53
N ALA A 196 28.71 0.09 -24.33
CA ALA A 196 30.11 0.38 -24.03
C ALA A 196 31.02 -0.84 -24.21
N GLU A 197 30.58 -2.03 -23.77
CA GLU A 197 31.33 -3.27 -23.96
C GLU A 197 31.33 -3.71 -25.44
N ARG A 198 30.21 -3.55 -26.14
CA ARG A 198 30.05 -3.91 -27.56
C ARG A 198 30.96 -3.08 -28.47
N LEU A 199 31.14 -1.79 -28.16
CA LEU A 199 31.96 -0.86 -28.95
C LEU A 199 33.47 -1.08 -28.77
N LYS A 200 33.91 -1.90 -27.81
CA LYS A 200 35.33 -2.23 -27.66
C LYS A 200 35.87 -2.98 -28.87
N ALA A 201 37.15 -2.76 -29.15
CA ALA A 201 37.92 -3.54 -30.12
C ALA A 201 37.80 -5.04 -29.82
N ARG A 202 37.77 -5.87 -30.87
CA ARG A 202 37.49 -7.31 -30.77
C ARG A 202 38.39 -8.01 -29.74
N ASP A 203 39.65 -7.62 -29.68
CA ASP A 203 40.66 -8.24 -28.81
C ASP A 203 40.50 -7.84 -27.32
N LYS A 204 39.75 -6.77 -27.04
CA LYS A 204 39.47 -6.25 -25.69
C LYS A 204 38.01 -6.45 -25.26
N ARG A 205 37.19 -7.06 -26.12
CA ARG A 205 35.76 -7.29 -25.89
C ARG A 205 35.57 -8.60 -25.15
N ALA A 206 34.92 -8.55 -23.99
CA ALA A 206 34.58 -9.76 -23.25
C ALA A 206 33.21 -10.30 -23.72
N SER A 207 33.20 -11.42 -24.46
CA SER A 207 31.96 -12.06 -24.96
C SER A 207 31.05 -12.48 -23.81
N ASP A 208 31.61 -13.15 -22.79
CA ASP A 208 30.87 -13.62 -21.62
C ASP A 208 30.18 -12.47 -20.87
N ARG A 209 30.83 -11.30 -20.80
CA ARG A 209 30.24 -10.10 -20.19
C ARG A 209 29.06 -9.58 -21.01
N LEU A 210 29.12 -9.62 -22.33
CA LEU A 210 27.99 -9.23 -23.18
C LEU A 210 26.80 -10.17 -22.98
N GLU A 211 27.04 -11.48 -22.87
CA GLU A 211 25.99 -12.47 -22.61
C GLU A 211 25.31 -12.23 -21.26
N VAL A 212 26.09 -12.00 -20.19
CA VAL A 212 25.56 -11.65 -18.86
C VAL A 212 24.72 -10.37 -18.90
N LEU A 213 25.17 -9.34 -19.63
CA LEU A 213 24.43 -8.09 -19.77
C LEU A 213 23.13 -8.27 -20.57
N VAL A 214 23.13 -9.12 -21.60
CA VAL A 214 21.91 -9.45 -22.35
C VAL A 214 20.91 -10.19 -21.48
N ALA A 215 21.35 -11.22 -20.75
CA ALA A 215 20.49 -11.98 -19.84
C ALA A 215 19.90 -11.09 -18.74
N LYS A 216 20.73 -10.25 -18.11
CA LYS A 216 20.27 -9.31 -17.08
C LYS A 216 19.26 -8.29 -17.62
N ARG A 217 19.46 -7.81 -18.85
CA ARG A 217 18.50 -6.88 -19.48
C ARG A 217 17.16 -7.57 -19.71
N GLN A 218 17.17 -8.80 -20.19
CA GLN A 218 15.95 -9.58 -20.40
C GLN A 218 15.20 -9.79 -19.07
N GLU A 219 15.91 -10.18 -18.00
CA GLU A 219 15.32 -10.32 -16.66
C GLU A 219 14.68 -9.01 -16.16
N LEU A 220 15.35 -7.86 -16.34
CA LEU A 220 14.80 -6.57 -15.95
C LEU A 220 13.58 -6.16 -16.80
N GLU A 221 13.56 -6.50 -18.08
CA GLU A 221 12.41 -6.27 -18.97
C GLU A 221 11.20 -7.13 -18.55
N GLU A 222 11.42 -8.40 -18.19
CA GLU A 222 10.38 -9.31 -17.66
C GLU A 222 9.84 -8.81 -16.32
N ASN A 223 10.73 -8.45 -15.37
CA ASN A 223 10.35 -7.88 -14.08
C ASN A 223 9.54 -6.57 -14.23
N MET A 224 9.93 -5.70 -15.17
CA MET A 224 9.19 -4.47 -15.47
C MET A 224 7.77 -4.79 -15.98
N GLU A 225 7.62 -5.78 -16.84
CA GLU A 225 6.34 -6.17 -17.39
C GLU A 225 5.41 -6.74 -16.30
N GLU A 226 5.93 -7.59 -15.40
CA GLU A 226 5.16 -8.06 -14.25
C GLU A 226 4.67 -6.91 -13.35
N ILE A 227 5.54 -5.94 -13.04
CA ILE A 227 5.15 -4.76 -12.26
C ILE A 227 4.06 -3.96 -12.97
N LYS A 228 4.20 -3.72 -14.28
CA LYS A 228 3.19 -3.00 -15.06
C LYS A 228 1.86 -3.74 -15.08
N ASN A 229 1.87 -5.07 -15.15
CA ASN A 229 0.66 -5.89 -15.09
C ASN A 229 -0.04 -5.77 -13.74
N MET A 230 0.71 -5.83 -12.63
CA MET A 230 0.17 -5.59 -11.29
C MET A 230 -0.43 -4.18 -11.15
N LEU A 231 0.29 -3.14 -11.60
CA LEU A 231 -0.19 -1.75 -11.58
C LEU A 231 -1.45 -1.56 -12.43
N SER A 232 -1.46 -2.08 -13.66
CA SER A 232 -2.58 -2.02 -14.60
C SER A 232 -3.81 -2.73 -14.03
N TYR A 233 -3.63 -3.90 -13.41
CA TYR A 233 -4.71 -4.63 -12.77
C TYR A 233 -5.32 -3.81 -11.63
N MET A 234 -4.52 -3.40 -10.64
CA MET A 234 -5.02 -2.63 -9.49
C MET A 234 -5.65 -1.29 -9.90
N PHE A 235 -5.11 -0.65 -10.93
CA PHE A 235 -5.70 0.55 -11.49
C PHE A 235 -7.12 0.29 -12.02
N LYS A 236 -7.28 -0.75 -12.85
CA LYS A 236 -8.57 -1.11 -13.44
C LYS A 236 -9.56 -1.64 -12.42
N SER A 237 -9.11 -2.52 -11.52
CA SER A 237 -9.98 -3.23 -10.58
C SER A 237 -10.35 -2.42 -9.34
N VAL A 238 -9.47 -1.51 -8.89
CA VAL A 238 -9.69 -0.72 -7.67
C VAL A 238 -9.80 0.76 -7.99
N PHE A 239 -8.77 1.39 -8.55
CA PHE A 239 -8.74 2.85 -8.73
C PHE A 239 -9.94 3.37 -9.53
N VAL A 240 -10.24 2.78 -10.69
CA VAL A 240 -11.35 3.18 -11.58
C VAL A 240 -12.73 3.07 -10.91
N HIS A 241 -12.86 2.25 -9.88
CA HIS A 241 -14.09 2.12 -9.10
C HIS A 241 -14.11 3.06 -7.90
N ARG A 242 -12.96 3.25 -7.24
CA ARG A 242 -12.87 3.98 -5.97
C ARG A 242 -12.65 5.50 -6.11
N TYR A 243 -12.16 5.98 -7.24
CA TYR A 243 -12.03 7.44 -7.46
C TYR A 243 -13.36 8.19 -7.43
N ARG A 244 -14.45 7.46 -7.67
CA ARG A 244 -15.83 7.91 -7.68
C ARG A 244 -16.67 7.23 -6.58
N ASP A 245 -16.03 6.76 -5.52
CA ASP A 245 -16.70 6.18 -4.36
C ASP A 245 -17.70 7.17 -3.74
N THR A 246 -18.75 6.69 -3.09
CA THR A 246 -19.72 7.54 -2.40
C THR A 246 -19.07 8.33 -1.25
N LEU A 247 -18.01 7.78 -0.64
CA LEU A 247 -17.29 8.40 0.47
C LEU A 247 -16.19 9.35 -0.04
N PRO A 248 -16.22 10.64 0.36
CA PRO A 248 -15.25 11.62 -0.11
C PRO A 248 -13.82 11.30 0.34
N ASP A 249 -13.62 10.72 1.52
CA ASP A 249 -12.29 10.35 2.01
C ASP A 249 -11.59 9.33 1.09
N ILE A 250 -12.36 8.39 0.54
CA ILE A 250 -11.86 7.37 -0.40
C ILE A 250 -11.47 8.04 -1.72
N ARG A 251 -12.33 8.92 -2.25
CA ARG A 251 -12.02 9.68 -3.47
C ARG A 251 -10.77 10.54 -3.30
N ALA A 252 -10.65 11.24 -2.18
CA ALA A 252 -9.48 12.05 -1.84
C ALA A 252 -8.19 11.21 -1.78
N ILE A 253 -8.23 9.99 -1.21
CA ILE A 253 -7.09 9.06 -1.19
C ILE A 253 -6.64 8.73 -2.62
N THR A 254 -7.58 8.34 -3.49
CA THR A 254 -7.21 7.99 -4.87
C THR A 254 -6.62 9.17 -5.63
N MET A 255 -7.17 10.39 -5.48
CA MET A 255 -6.66 11.59 -6.15
C MET A 255 -5.27 12.01 -5.65
N ALA A 256 -5.03 11.89 -4.34
CA ALA A 256 -3.70 12.16 -3.80
C ALA A 256 -2.64 11.21 -4.38
N GLU A 257 -2.98 9.92 -4.53
CA GLU A 257 -2.00 8.90 -4.92
C GLU A 257 -1.72 8.89 -6.42
N ILE A 258 -2.73 9.14 -7.28
CA ILE A 258 -2.48 9.28 -8.72
C ILE A 258 -1.56 10.46 -9.04
N GLY A 259 -1.68 11.58 -8.31
CA GLY A 259 -0.76 12.71 -8.45
C GLY A 259 0.68 12.33 -8.08
N ILE A 260 0.86 11.54 -7.02
CA ILE A 260 2.17 11.02 -6.61
C ILE A 260 2.76 10.11 -7.70
N TRP A 261 1.96 9.26 -8.34
CA TRP A 261 2.45 8.38 -9.42
C TRP A 261 2.89 9.18 -10.65
N MET A 262 2.12 10.20 -11.01
CA MET A 262 2.45 11.13 -12.10
C MET A 262 3.76 11.88 -11.84
N GLU A 263 3.99 12.33 -10.60
CA GLU A 263 5.24 13.01 -10.23
C GLU A 263 6.44 12.04 -10.22
N LYS A 264 6.26 10.85 -9.65
CA LYS A 264 7.35 9.86 -9.50
C LYS A 264 7.78 9.25 -10.83
N PHE A 265 6.84 8.87 -11.68
CA PHE A 265 7.14 8.22 -12.95
C PHE A 265 6.34 8.83 -14.11
N PRO A 266 6.66 10.09 -14.50
CA PRO A 266 5.91 10.82 -15.51
C PRO A 266 5.88 10.12 -16.86
N ALA A 267 6.98 9.46 -17.24
CA ALA A 267 7.09 8.72 -18.50
C ALA A 267 6.03 7.61 -18.66
N HIS A 268 5.42 7.15 -17.57
CA HIS A 268 4.34 6.17 -17.60
C HIS A 268 2.97 6.76 -17.21
N PHE A 269 2.91 7.60 -16.18
CA PHE A 269 1.63 8.04 -15.59
C PHE A 269 1.18 9.43 -16.05
N LEU A 270 2.06 10.29 -16.57
CA LEU A 270 1.69 11.62 -17.04
C LEU A 270 1.19 11.53 -18.49
N ASP A 271 0.03 10.90 -18.65
CA ASP A 271 -0.65 10.65 -19.92
C ASP A 271 -2.15 10.95 -19.78
N ASP A 272 -2.82 11.29 -20.88
CA ASP A 272 -4.26 11.58 -20.94
C ASP A 272 -5.12 10.45 -20.37
N LEU A 273 -4.64 9.19 -20.47
CA LEU A 273 -5.28 8.02 -19.88
C LEU A 273 -5.50 8.17 -18.37
N TYR A 274 -4.58 8.85 -17.68
CA TYR A 274 -4.59 9.07 -16.23
C TYR A 274 -5.08 10.47 -15.85
N LEU A 275 -4.67 11.51 -16.59
CA LEU A 275 -5.03 12.91 -16.32
C LEU A 275 -6.54 13.17 -16.33
N LYS A 276 -7.29 12.43 -17.15
CA LYS A 276 -8.76 12.55 -17.20
C LYS A 276 -9.43 12.36 -15.83
N TYR A 277 -8.88 11.51 -14.95
CA TYR A 277 -9.46 11.26 -13.63
C TYR A 277 -9.32 12.49 -12.72
N ILE A 278 -8.19 13.20 -12.79
CA ILE A 278 -8.00 14.48 -12.11
C ILE A 278 -8.96 15.52 -12.70
N GLY A 279 -9.02 15.63 -14.04
CA GLY A 279 -9.91 16.56 -14.74
C GLY A 279 -11.40 16.40 -14.39
N TRP A 280 -11.89 15.16 -14.33
CA TRP A 280 -13.26 14.87 -13.87
C TRP A 280 -13.46 15.21 -12.40
N THR A 281 -12.48 14.91 -11.55
CA THR A 281 -12.59 15.05 -10.09
C THR A 281 -12.39 16.49 -9.60
N LEU A 282 -11.86 17.40 -10.43
CA LEU A 282 -11.89 18.85 -10.18
C LEU A 282 -13.32 19.38 -9.97
N HIS A 283 -14.33 18.69 -10.50
CA HIS A 283 -15.75 19.03 -10.36
C HIS A 283 -16.43 18.34 -9.17
N ASP A 284 -15.68 17.66 -8.30
CA ASP A 284 -16.22 16.99 -7.11
C ASP A 284 -17.01 17.97 -6.24
N LYS A 285 -18.07 17.48 -5.58
CA LYS A 285 -18.91 18.32 -4.71
C LYS A 285 -18.21 18.69 -3.41
N VAL A 286 -17.26 17.89 -2.95
CA VAL A 286 -16.54 18.08 -1.69
C VAL A 286 -15.23 18.84 -1.93
N GLY A 287 -15.03 19.92 -1.17
CA GLY A 287 -13.87 20.79 -1.31
C GLY A 287 -12.53 20.09 -1.07
N GLU A 288 -12.44 19.22 -0.06
CA GLU A 288 -11.22 18.45 0.23
C GLU A 288 -10.81 17.56 -0.95
N VAL A 289 -11.76 16.97 -1.67
CA VAL A 289 -11.45 16.12 -2.85
C VAL A 289 -10.91 16.98 -3.99
N ARG A 290 -11.52 18.14 -4.25
CA ARG A 290 -11.01 19.10 -5.24
C ARG A 290 -9.62 19.60 -4.87
N LEU A 291 -9.35 19.83 -3.58
CA LEU A 291 -8.03 20.25 -3.10
C LEU A 291 -6.96 19.20 -3.39
N ARG A 292 -7.28 17.90 -3.39
CA ARG A 292 -6.32 16.85 -3.80
C ARG A 292 -6.02 16.82 -5.29
N CYS A 293 -6.85 17.46 -6.11
CA CYS A 293 -6.65 17.53 -7.56
C CYS A 293 -5.80 18.74 -7.98
N LEU A 294 -5.67 19.76 -7.12
CA LEU A 294 -4.93 21.01 -7.35
C LEU A 294 -3.50 20.88 -6.83
#